data_AF-A0A2M7NSM2-F1
#
_entry.id   AF-A0A2M7NSM2-F1
#
_cell.length_a   1.000
_cell.length_b   1.000
_cell.length_c   1.000
_cell.angle_alpha   90.00
_cell.angle_beta   90.00
_cell.angle_gamma   90.00
#
_symmetry.space_group_name_H-M   'P 1'
#
loop_
_entity.id
_entity.type
_entity.pdbx_description
1 polymer ?
#
loop_
_entity_poly.entity_id
_entity_poly.type
_entity_poly.pdbx_seq_one_letter_code
_entity_poly.pdbx_strand_id
1 'polypeptide(L)'
;MKTTTRLEQALIKLYNAYHHNLLNPEDCKACAVGNILDNHDSWKHLTEGHGSLKLSYVGRVHENLGRKFNGYSPSEILQIEKVFLDACGFSTPLCHYNKRPINPTSKDVLFDGLSAVIELLCKFDNIKNVMDFSKLFEQENGEPVYHLETFLG
;
A
#
# COMPACT_ATOMS: atom_id res chain seq x y z
N MET A 1 -5.19 3.92 19.26
CA MET A 1 -3.96 4.37 18.57
C MET A 1 -4.17 5.77 18.01
N LYS A 2 -3.20 6.68 18.14
CA LYS A 2 -3.23 7.97 17.44
C LYS A 2 -2.56 7.81 16.08
N THR A 3 -3.35 7.75 15.01
CA THR A 3 -2.85 7.72 13.63
C THR A 3 -2.61 9.13 13.11
N THR A 4 -1.80 9.27 12.06
CA THR A 4 -1.71 10.54 11.33
C THR A 4 -2.94 10.70 10.43
N THR A 5 -3.28 11.95 10.09
CA THR A 5 -4.38 12.24 9.17
C THR A 5 -4.16 11.62 7.78
N ARG A 6 -2.92 11.60 7.26
CA ARG A 6 -2.63 11.03 5.93
C ARG A 6 -2.82 9.51 5.90
N LEU A 7 -2.46 8.82 6.99
CA LEU A 7 -2.65 7.38 7.13
C LEU A 7 -4.14 7.06 7.26
N GLU A 8 -4.85 7.74 8.15
CA GLU A 8 -6.30 7.53 8.34
C GLU A 8 -7.08 7.69 7.02
N GLN A 9 -6.79 8.76 6.27
CA GLN A 9 -7.41 8.99 4.96
C GLN A 9 -7.08 7.88 3.95
N ALA A 10 -5.83 7.41 3.91
CA ALA A 10 -5.43 6.31 3.03
C ALA A 10 -6.14 5.00 3.41
N LEU A 11 -6.23 4.67 4.71
CA LEU A 11 -6.92 3.48 5.20
C LEU A 11 -8.41 3.49 4.83
N ILE A 12 -9.10 4.62 5.02
CA ILE A 12 -10.51 4.77 4.65
C ILE A 12 -10.70 4.54 3.14
N LYS A 13 -9.86 5.16 2.31
CA LYS A 13 -9.92 5.02 0.85
C LYS A 13 -9.70 3.58 0.41
N LEU A 14 -8.66 2.93 0.94
CA LEU A 14 -8.32 1.56 0.60
C LEU A 14 -9.37 0.54 1.09
N TYR A 15 -9.91 0.72 2.30
CA TYR A 15 -11.02 -0.07 2.84
C TYR A 15 -12.24 0.01 1.91
N ASN A 16 -12.66 1.22 1.56
CA ASN A 16 -13.79 1.43 0.66
C ASN A 16 -13.52 0.81 -0.71
N ALA A 17 -12.31 0.95 -1.25
CA ALA A 17 -11.97 0.38 -2.55
C ALA A 17 -12.03 -1.15 -2.56
N TYR A 18 -11.52 -1.81 -1.53
CA TYR A 18 -11.55 -3.26 -1.39
C TYR A 18 -12.99 -3.79 -1.29
N HIS A 19 -13.81 -3.22 -0.42
CA HIS A 19 -15.18 -3.68 -0.17
C HIS A 19 -16.13 -3.41 -1.35
N HIS A 20 -15.91 -2.34 -2.11
CA HIS A 20 -16.72 -2.01 -3.29
C HIS A 20 -16.19 -2.61 -4.61
N ASN A 21 -15.21 -3.51 -4.57
CA ASN A 21 -14.59 -4.12 -5.77
C ASN A 21 -13.95 -3.10 -6.73
N LEU A 22 -13.37 -2.03 -6.18
CA LEU A 22 -12.73 -0.96 -6.94
C LEU A 22 -11.19 -1.09 -6.98
N LEU A 23 -10.60 -2.07 -6.28
CA LEU A 23 -9.16 -2.34 -6.36
C LEU A 23 -8.83 -3.17 -7.61
N ASN A 24 -7.90 -2.67 -8.42
CA ASN A 24 -7.41 -3.35 -9.61
C ASN A 24 -5.90 -3.07 -9.82
N PRO A 25 -5.01 -4.08 -9.70
CA PRO A 25 -3.57 -3.96 -9.93
C PRO A 25 -3.19 -3.56 -11.37
N GLU A 26 -4.06 -3.79 -12.34
CA GLU A 26 -3.78 -3.51 -13.76
C GLU A 26 -4.25 -2.12 -14.22
N ASP A 27 -4.83 -1.30 -13.33
CA ASP A 27 -5.37 0.03 -13.65
C ASP A 27 -4.78 1.11 -12.74
N CYS A 28 -4.06 2.08 -13.30
CA CYS A 28 -3.40 3.17 -12.56
C CYS A 28 -4.36 4.06 -11.75
N LYS A 29 -5.67 4.05 -12.04
CA LYS A 29 -6.70 4.79 -11.28
C LYS A 29 -7.31 3.97 -10.16
N ALA A 30 -7.25 2.65 -10.28
CA ALA A 30 -7.91 1.70 -9.39
C ALA A 30 -6.92 0.82 -8.60
N CYS A 31 -5.61 0.95 -8.81
CA CYS A 31 -4.61 0.34 -7.94
C CYS A 31 -4.60 1.00 -6.56
N ALA A 32 -3.78 0.51 -5.63
CA ALA A 32 -3.67 1.09 -4.29
C ALA A 32 -3.31 2.59 -4.34
N VAL A 33 -2.32 2.97 -5.16
CA VAL A 33 -1.95 4.38 -5.33
C VAL A 33 -3.08 5.19 -5.94
N GLY A 34 -3.72 4.68 -7.00
CA GLY A 34 -4.85 5.34 -7.65
C GLY A 34 -5.95 5.67 -6.65
N ASN A 35 -6.35 4.71 -5.81
CA ASN A 35 -7.36 4.94 -4.78
C ASN A 35 -6.91 5.94 -3.71
N ILE A 36 -5.66 5.87 -3.23
CA ILE A 36 -5.11 6.85 -2.27
C ILE A 36 -5.15 8.27 -2.87
N LEU A 37 -4.88 8.40 -4.17
CA LEU A 37 -4.83 9.66 -4.92
C LEU A 37 -6.15 10.01 -5.64
N ASP A 38 -7.29 9.61 -5.07
CA ASP A 38 -8.63 10.01 -5.53
C ASP A 38 -8.94 9.59 -6.98
N ASN A 39 -8.48 8.40 -7.34
CA ASN A 39 -8.62 7.77 -8.66
C ASN A 39 -8.00 8.58 -9.81
N HIS A 40 -7.04 9.44 -9.50
CA HIS A 40 -6.19 10.10 -10.50
C HIS A 40 -5.00 9.21 -10.88
N ASP A 41 -4.64 9.21 -12.17
CA ASP A 41 -3.49 8.46 -12.71
C ASP A 41 -2.28 9.36 -13.02
N SER A 42 -2.32 10.65 -12.67
CA SER A 42 -1.24 11.60 -12.94
C SER A 42 0.09 11.20 -12.27
N TRP A 43 0.03 10.43 -11.18
CA TRP A 43 1.19 9.87 -10.50
C TRP A 43 2.03 8.95 -11.38
N LYS A 44 1.46 8.36 -12.44
CA LYS A 44 2.21 7.52 -13.39
C LYS A 44 3.35 8.29 -14.08
N HIS A 45 3.24 9.61 -14.16
CA HIS A 45 4.28 10.48 -14.69
C HIS A 45 5.46 10.70 -13.73
N LEU A 46 5.32 10.31 -12.46
CA LEU A 46 6.39 10.39 -11.46
C LEU A 46 7.41 9.25 -11.60
N THR A 47 7.06 8.17 -12.31
CA THR A 47 7.91 6.99 -12.49
C THR A 47 8.36 6.82 -13.95
N GLU A 48 9.49 6.14 -14.15
CA GLU A 48 9.91 5.69 -15.48
C GLU A 48 9.15 4.43 -15.96
N GLY A 49 8.40 3.76 -15.08
CA GLY A 49 7.58 2.61 -15.45
C GLY A 49 6.68 2.10 -14.31
N HIS A 50 5.60 1.40 -14.65
CA HIS A 50 4.65 0.89 -13.66
C HIS A 50 5.33 -0.13 -12.73
N GLY A 51 5.26 0.07 -11.42
CA GLY A 51 5.99 -0.73 -10.42
C GLY A 51 7.51 -0.47 -10.34
N SER A 52 8.05 0.50 -11.08
CA SER A 52 9.46 0.93 -10.92
C SER A 52 9.61 1.84 -9.71
N LEU A 53 10.71 1.69 -8.96
CA LEU A 53 11.12 2.64 -7.92
C LEU A 53 11.91 3.84 -8.48
N LYS A 54 12.19 3.86 -9.78
CA LYS A 54 12.97 4.91 -10.41
C LYS A 54 12.07 6.08 -10.79
N LEU A 55 12.29 7.22 -10.13
CA LEU A 55 11.62 8.47 -10.45
C LEU A 55 11.96 8.93 -11.87
N SER A 56 10.94 9.36 -12.61
CA SER A 56 11.11 10.08 -13.88
C SER A 56 11.76 11.44 -13.66
N TYR A 57 12.06 12.17 -14.74
CA TYR A 57 12.49 13.56 -14.61
C TYR A 57 11.48 14.42 -13.82
N VAL A 58 10.19 14.31 -14.16
CA VAL A 58 9.09 15.02 -13.48
C VAL A 58 9.00 14.59 -12.02
N GLY A 59 9.15 13.28 -11.75
CA GLY A 59 9.19 12.74 -10.39
C GLY A 59 10.31 13.33 -9.55
N ARG A 60 11.54 13.38 -10.08
CA ARG A 60 12.71 13.97 -9.40
C ARG A 60 12.53 15.46 -9.11
N VAL A 61 11.94 16.21 -10.04
CA VAL A 61 11.65 17.63 -9.81
C VAL A 61 10.66 17.80 -8.65
N HIS A 62 9.57 17.05 -8.63
CA HIS A 62 8.60 17.12 -7.53
C HIS A 62 9.20 16.65 -6.19
N GLU A 63 10.03 15.61 -6.20
CA GLU A 63 10.72 15.10 -5.01
C GLU A 63 11.64 16.18 -4.42
N ASN A 64 12.49 16.77 -5.25
CA ASN A 64 13.46 17.79 -4.82
C ASN A 64 12.79 19.08 -4.33
N LEU A 65 11.59 19.39 -4.83
CA LEU A 65 10.78 20.52 -4.34
C LEU A 65 9.99 20.19 -3.05
N GLY A 66 10.10 18.96 -2.52
CA GLY A 66 9.36 18.53 -1.34
C GLY A 66 7.85 18.44 -1.57
N ARG A 67 7.39 18.30 -2.83
CA ARG A 67 5.96 18.19 -3.13
C ARG A 67 5.39 16.89 -2.58
N LYS A 68 4.17 16.95 -2.07
CA LYS A 68 3.42 15.82 -1.55
C LYS A 68 2.09 15.68 -2.30
N PHE A 69 1.65 14.46 -2.53
CA PHE A 69 0.37 14.11 -3.12
C PHE A 69 -0.41 13.32 -2.07
N ASN A 70 -1.49 13.91 -1.55
CA ASN A 70 -2.22 13.39 -0.38
C ASN A 70 -1.30 13.01 0.80
N GLY A 71 -0.23 13.79 1.00
CA GLY A 71 0.75 13.59 2.07
C GLY A 71 1.93 12.67 1.73
N TYR A 72 2.00 12.09 0.53
CA TYR A 72 3.09 11.19 0.10
C TYR A 72 4.02 11.84 -0.91
N SER A 73 5.34 11.69 -0.78
CA SER A 73 6.31 12.12 -1.79
C SER A 73 6.22 11.23 -3.03
N PRO A 74 6.73 11.69 -4.19
CA PRO A 74 6.94 10.83 -5.34
C PRO A 74 7.60 9.48 -4.99
N SER A 75 8.66 9.50 -4.19
CA SER A 75 9.36 8.28 -3.75
C SER A 75 8.49 7.34 -2.89
N GLU A 76 7.67 7.87 -1.99
CA GLU A 76 6.69 7.09 -1.20
C GLU A 76 5.63 6.47 -2.11
N ILE A 77 5.13 7.23 -3.11
CA ILE A 77 4.13 6.75 -4.08
C ILE A 77 4.64 5.55 -4.88
N LEU A 78 5.90 5.59 -5.35
CA LEU A 78 6.47 4.47 -6.12
C LEU A 78 6.62 3.21 -5.27
N GLN A 79 6.97 3.37 -3.99
CA GLN A 79 7.06 2.25 -3.05
C GLN A 79 5.69 1.61 -2.81
N ILE A 80 4.64 2.42 -2.63
CA ILE A 80 3.27 1.91 -2.46
C ILE A 80 2.84 1.07 -3.67
N GLU A 81 3.03 1.60 -4.89
CA GLU A 81 2.65 0.87 -6.10
C GLU A 81 3.43 -0.44 -6.24
N LYS A 82 4.75 -0.39 -6.06
CA LYS A 82 5.59 -1.58 -6.17
C LYS A 82 5.16 -2.65 -5.16
N VAL A 83 4.96 -2.28 -3.89
CA VAL A 83 4.54 -3.22 -2.85
C VAL A 83 3.18 -3.83 -3.17
N PHE A 84 2.22 -3.03 -3.64
CA PHE A 84 0.91 -3.53 -4.05
C PHE A 84 1.02 -4.56 -5.18
N LEU A 85 1.73 -4.21 -6.26
CA LEU A 85 1.91 -5.09 -7.41
C LEU A 85 2.66 -6.39 -7.05
N ASP A 86 3.76 -6.27 -6.30
CA ASP A 86 4.56 -7.43 -5.88
C ASP A 86 3.73 -8.38 -5.00
N ALA A 87 2.94 -7.85 -4.07
CA ALA A 87 2.03 -8.63 -3.22
C ALA A 87 0.86 -9.25 -4.01
N CYS A 88 0.39 -8.59 -5.08
CA CYS A 88 -0.56 -9.19 -6.01
C CYS A 88 0.06 -10.21 -6.99
N GLY A 89 1.36 -10.52 -6.84
CA GLY A 89 2.07 -11.54 -7.61
C GLY A 89 2.64 -11.07 -8.96
N PHE A 90 2.67 -9.76 -9.22
CA PHE A 90 3.29 -9.23 -10.42
C PHE A 90 4.81 -9.19 -10.28
N SER A 91 5.52 -9.41 -11.40
CA SER A 91 6.94 -9.06 -11.49
C SER A 91 7.07 -7.60 -11.87
N THR A 92 7.70 -6.79 -11.01
CA THR A 92 7.90 -5.35 -11.23
C THR A 92 9.36 -5.00 -11.57
N PRO A 93 9.62 -3.96 -12.38
CA PRO A 93 8.62 -3.14 -13.09
C PRO A 93 7.87 -3.95 -14.15
N LEU A 94 6.61 -3.58 -14.41
CA LEU A 94 5.77 -4.29 -15.37
C LEU A 94 6.40 -4.20 -16.76
N CYS A 95 6.56 -5.36 -17.39
CA CYS A 95 7.03 -5.50 -18.75
C CYS A 95 6.11 -6.45 -19.50
N HIS A 96 5.90 -6.24 -20.80
CA HIS A 96 5.04 -7.13 -21.62
C HIS A 96 5.54 -8.58 -21.59
N TYR A 97 6.84 -8.80 -21.38
CA TYR A 97 7.42 -10.14 -21.29
C TYR A 97 7.19 -10.84 -19.93
N ASN A 98 6.74 -10.10 -18.90
CA ASN A 98 6.50 -10.68 -17.60
C ASN A 98 5.26 -11.57 -17.67
N LYS A 99 5.34 -12.74 -17.02
CA LYS A 99 4.16 -13.59 -16.85
C LYS A 99 3.15 -12.87 -15.98
N ARG A 100 1.90 -12.83 -16.43
CA ARG A 100 0.81 -12.32 -15.60
C ARG A 100 0.54 -13.32 -14.47
N PRO A 101 0.30 -12.84 -13.24
CA PRO A 101 -0.18 -13.68 -12.17
C PRO A 101 -1.55 -14.28 -12.52
N ILE A 102 -1.88 -15.40 -11.88
CA ILE A 102 -3.16 -16.07 -12.04
C ILE A 102 -4.18 -15.35 -11.14
N ASN A 103 -5.30 -14.90 -11.72
CA ASN A 103 -6.39 -14.21 -11.01
C ASN A 103 -5.94 -13.00 -10.15
N PRO A 104 -5.29 -11.97 -10.75
CA PRO A 104 -4.77 -10.80 -10.01
C PRO A 104 -5.84 -9.99 -9.29
N THR A 105 -7.11 -10.15 -9.66
CA THR A 105 -8.26 -9.45 -9.08
C THR A 105 -9.08 -10.32 -8.15
N SER A 106 -8.60 -11.52 -7.79
CA SER A 106 -9.26 -12.34 -6.78
C SER A 106 -9.23 -11.66 -5.42
N LYS A 107 -10.26 -11.90 -4.59
CA LYS A 107 -10.40 -11.23 -3.30
C LYS A 107 -9.21 -11.47 -2.37
N ASP A 108 -8.70 -12.70 -2.34
CA ASP A 108 -7.56 -13.07 -1.51
C ASP A 108 -6.29 -12.33 -1.95
N VAL A 109 -6.00 -12.32 -3.26
CA VAL A 109 -4.82 -11.60 -3.82
C VAL A 109 -4.91 -10.09 -3.59
N LEU A 110 -6.11 -9.51 -3.72
CA LEU A 110 -6.32 -8.09 -3.43
C LEU A 110 -6.20 -7.78 -1.94
N PHE A 111 -6.60 -8.71 -1.06
CA PHE A 111 -6.47 -8.56 0.38
C PHE A 111 -5.00 -8.65 0.83
N ASP A 112 -4.21 -9.54 0.23
CA ASP A 112 -2.76 -9.62 0.46
C ASP A 112 -2.06 -8.33 0.01
N GLY A 113 -2.41 -7.85 -1.19
CA GLY A 113 -1.93 -6.56 -1.71
C GLY A 113 -2.28 -5.39 -0.80
N LEU A 114 -3.52 -5.32 -0.34
CA LEU A 114 -4.00 -4.32 0.60
C LEU A 114 -3.23 -4.37 1.93
N SER A 115 -3.07 -5.56 2.49
CA SER A 115 -2.40 -5.76 3.79
C SER A 115 -0.94 -5.32 3.73
N ALA A 116 -0.23 -5.66 2.65
CA ALA A 116 1.16 -5.24 2.42
C ALA A 116 1.29 -3.72 2.30
N VAL A 117 0.35 -3.06 1.61
CA VAL A 117 0.31 -1.59 1.53
C VAL A 117 0.05 -0.96 2.90
N ILE A 118 -0.93 -1.46 3.65
CA ILE A 118 -1.24 -0.93 4.99
C ILE A 118 -0.03 -1.02 5.92
N GLU A 119 0.69 -2.15 5.90
CA GLU A 119 1.93 -2.32 6.66
C GLU A 119 2.98 -1.28 6.26
N LEU A 120 3.18 -1.04 4.95
CA LEU A 120 4.10 -0.02 4.45
C LEU A 120 3.70 1.39 4.90
N LEU A 121 2.41 1.75 4.80
CA LEU A 121 1.92 3.07 5.21
C LEU A 121 2.15 3.30 6.72
N CYS A 122 1.96 2.27 7.54
CA CYS A 122 2.28 2.34 8.97
C CYS A 122 3.78 2.59 9.19
N LYS A 123 4.67 1.95 8.41
CA LYS A 123 6.13 2.16 8.47
C LYS A 123 6.53 3.60 8.12
N PHE A 124 5.91 4.22 7.11
CA PHE A 124 6.17 5.62 6.75
C PHE A 124 5.88 6.60 7.89
N ASP A 125 4.91 6.27 8.75
CA ASP A 125 4.51 7.09 9.88
C ASP A 125 5.14 6.65 11.21
N ASN A 126 6.02 5.63 11.20
CA ASN A 126 6.57 5.01 12.40
C ASN A 126 5.49 4.54 13.40
N ILE A 127 4.40 4.00 12.86
CA ILE A 127 3.26 3.45 13.59
C ILE A 127 3.33 1.91 13.51
N LYS A 128 3.00 1.20 14.60
CA LYS A 128 2.88 -0.27 14.56
C LYS A 128 1.79 -0.67 13.55
N ASN A 129 2.03 -1.71 12.75
CA ASN A 129 1.04 -2.20 11.79
C ASN A 129 -0.33 -2.40 12.49
N VAL A 130 -1.34 -1.68 11.99
CA VAL A 130 -2.72 -1.70 12.54
C VAL A 130 -3.44 -3.03 12.32
N MET A 131 -2.95 -3.84 11.37
CA MET A 131 -3.48 -5.18 11.07
C MET A 131 -2.72 -6.28 11.83
N ASP A 132 -1.64 -5.95 12.54
CA ASP A 132 -0.81 -6.92 13.23
C ASP A 132 -1.36 -7.25 14.63
N PHE A 133 -2.22 -8.27 14.63
CA PHE A 133 -2.74 -8.92 15.83
C PHE A 133 -1.91 -10.14 16.27
N SER A 134 -0.78 -10.44 15.62
CA SER A 134 0.02 -11.64 15.94
C SER A 134 0.46 -11.68 17.40
N LYS A 135 0.78 -10.52 17.98
CA LYS A 135 1.12 -10.37 19.40
C LYS A 135 0.06 -10.89 20.35
N LEU A 136 -1.23 -10.87 19.98
CA LEU A 136 -2.30 -11.42 20.83
C LEU A 136 -2.19 -12.94 21.00
N PHE A 137 -1.48 -13.60 20.09
CA PHE A 137 -1.34 -15.05 20.04
C PHE A 137 0.09 -15.52 20.33
N GLU A 138 1.00 -14.62 20.73
CA GLU A 138 2.34 -15.00 21.19
C GLU A 138 2.23 -15.80 22.49
N GLN A 139 2.95 -16.94 22.54
CA GLN A 139 2.95 -17.85 23.68
C GLN A 139 4.39 -18.11 24.15
N GLU A 140 4.56 -18.17 25.47
CA GLU A 140 5.79 -18.60 26.12
C GLU A 140 5.45 -19.72 27.11
N ASN A 141 6.07 -20.89 26.93
CA ASN A 141 5.79 -22.09 27.74
C ASN A 141 4.31 -22.54 27.77
N GLY A 142 3.55 -22.25 26.71
CA GLY A 142 2.13 -22.63 26.59
C GLY A 142 1.16 -21.62 27.21
N GLU A 143 1.66 -20.53 27.78
CA GLU A 143 0.85 -19.44 28.31
C GLU A 143 0.91 -18.22 27.38
N PRO A 144 -0.18 -17.45 27.25
CA PRO A 144 -0.19 -16.24 26.42
C PRO A 144 0.74 -15.17 27.01
N VAL A 145 1.62 -14.62 26.19
CA VAL A 145 2.54 -13.53 26.58
C VAL A 145 1.76 -12.23 26.83
N TYR A 146 0.67 -12.03 26.11
CA TYR A 146 -0.18 -10.85 26.24
C TYR A 146 -1.65 -11.24 26.41
N HIS A 147 -2.35 -10.57 27.32
CA HIS A 147 -3.79 -10.75 27.50
C HIS A 147 -4.58 -9.80 26.59
N LEU A 148 -5.73 -10.27 26.08
CA LEU A 148 -6.61 -9.47 25.22
C LEU A 148 -6.99 -8.13 25.89
N GLU A 149 -7.23 -8.16 27.20
CA GLU A 149 -7.56 -6.99 28.02
C GLU A 149 -6.48 -5.90 27.96
N THR A 150 -5.22 -6.28 27.73
CA THR A 150 -4.10 -5.34 27.59
C THR A 150 -4.20 -4.47 26.33
N PHE A 151 -4.98 -4.88 25.33
CA PHE A 151 -5.14 -4.17 24.05
C PHE A 151 -6.49 -3.44 23.89
N LEU A 152 -7.45 -3.69 24.80
CA LEU A 152 -8.79 -3.11 24.77
C LEU A 152 -8.92 -1.85 25.65
N GLY A 153 -7.82 -1.38 26.25
CA GLY A 153 -7.75 -0.20 27.15
C GLY A 153 -7.46 1.12 26.46
#